data_AF-A0A1H4UKS6-F1
#
_entry.id   AF-A0A1H4UKS6-F1
#
_cell.length_a   1.000
_cell.length_b   1.000
_cell.length_c   1.000
_cell.angle_alpha   90.00
_cell.angle_beta   90.00
_cell.angle_gamma   90.00
#
_symmetry.space_group_name_H-M   'P 1'
#
loop_
_entity.id
_entity.type
_entity.pdbx_description
1 polymer ?
#
loop_
_entity_poly.entity_id
_entity_poly.type
_entity_poly.pdbx_seq_one_letter_code
_entity_poly.pdbx_strand_id
1 'polypeptide(L)'
;MFDKMMVVAHPDDESIFGGAALIREKGWKVICLTNGNNETRSSEFLRAMRRVGASCEIWDYLDKYEGSFDAEQVGKDLEKVITKHRFHRIVTHNLRGEYGHSQHKSLSKILHDRGIENLYVFDKSNDILPFPLLRDKLILLSVYQSQMYVIEQLMPYILYERIVPFKESTLLSSE
;
A
#
# COMPACT_ATOMS: atom_id res chain seq x y z
N MET A 1 -0.71 -10.62 17.05
CA MET A 1 -0.45 -11.46 15.85
C MET A 1 -1.12 -10.79 14.67
N PHE A 2 -0.50 -10.81 13.49
CA PHE A 2 -1.07 -10.21 12.27
C PHE A 2 -1.67 -11.30 11.37
N ASP A 3 -2.78 -10.97 10.74
CA ASP A 3 -3.62 -11.85 9.90
C ASP A 3 -3.96 -11.21 8.55
N LYS A 4 -3.55 -9.95 8.35
CA LYS A 4 -3.68 -9.18 7.11
C LYS A 4 -2.33 -8.62 6.69
N MET A 5 -2.08 -8.55 5.39
CA MET A 5 -0.86 -8.02 4.81
C MET A 5 -1.19 -6.86 3.88
N MET A 6 -0.38 -5.81 3.91
CA MET A 6 -0.39 -4.74 2.92
C MET A 6 1.01 -4.63 2.33
N VAL A 7 1.13 -4.61 1.01
CA VAL A 7 2.40 -4.53 0.30
C VAL A 7 2.37 -3.29 -0.57
N VAL A 8 3.33 -2.40 -0.38
CA VAL A 8 3.41 -1.11 -1.09
C VAL A 8 4.79 -0.86 -1.66
N ALA A 9 4.87 -0.08 -2.73
CA ALA A 9 6.13 0.20 -3.39
C ALA A 9 6.98 1.19 -2.58
N HIS A 10 6.40 2.30 -2.13
CA HIS A 10 7.13 3.39 -1.48
C HIS A 10 6.56 3.69 -0.08
N PRO A 11 7.39 4.26 0.82
CA PRO A 11 6.89 4.84 2.06
C PRO A 11 5.84 5.89 1.73
N ASP A 12 4.72 5.92 2.46
CA ASP A 12 3.52 6.77 2.31
C ASP A 12 2.36 6.18 1.50
N ASP A 13 2.63 5.30 0.53
CA ASP A 13 1.61 4.63 -0.28
C ASP A 13 0.58 3.92 0.62
N GLU A 14 1.04 3.28 1.71
CA GLU A 14 0.16 2.55 2.62
C GLU A 14 -0.83 3.47 3.35
N SER A 15 -0.43 4.72 3.61
CA SER A 15 -1.27 5.72 4.28
C SER A 15 -2.12 6.50 3.29
N ILE A 16 -1.63 6.73 2.07
CA ILE A 16 -2.36 7.42 0.99
C ILE A 16 -3.52 6.54 0.52
N PHE A 17 -3.23 5.27 0.20
CA PHE A 17 -4.17 4.36 -0.45
C PHE A 17 -4.84 3.36 0.48
N GLY A 18 -4.28 3.10 1.67
CA GLY A 18 -4.81 2.13 2.63
C GLY A 18 -4.95 2.66 4.06
N GLY A 19 -4.75 3.96 4.27
CA GLY A 19 -4.67 4.57 5.60
C GLY A 19 -5.96 4.38 6.40
N ALA A 20 -7.13 4.44 5.76
CA ALA A 20 -8.40 4.24 6.45
C ALA A 20 -8.54 2.79 6.96
N ALA A 21 -8.08 1.81 6.17
CA ALA A 21 -8.05 0.41 6.60
C ALA A 21 -7.05 0.16 7.74
N LEU A 22 -5.88 0.81 7.70
CA LEU A 22 -4.88 0.72 8.78
C LEU A 22 -5.38 1.34 10.09
N ILE A 23 -6.17 2.42 10.02
CA ILE A 23 -6.74 3.08 11.20
C ILE A 23 -7.85 2.22 11.82
N ARG A 24 -8.75 1.68 11.00
CA ARG A 24 -9.96 0.97 11.46
C ARG A 24 -9.69 -0.45 11.93
N GLU A 25 -8.75 -1.15 11.30
CA GLU A 25 -8.53 -2.56 11.53
C GLU A 25 -7.18 -2.81 12.23
N LYS A 26 -7.13 -3.83 13.09
CA LYS A 26 -5.88 -4.31 13.71
C LYS A 26 -5.38 -5.58 13.01
N GLY A 27 -4.15 -5.98 13.30
CA GLY A 27 -3.57 -7.22 12.75
C GLY A 27 -2.93 -7.05 11.37
N TRP A 28 -2.52 -5.84 11.01
CA TRP A 28 -1.78 -5.57 9.78
C TRP A 28 -0.28 -5.86 9.92
N LYS A 29 0.28 -6.50 8.89
CA LYS A 29 1.70 -6.44 8.55
C LYS A 29 1.87 -5.66 7.25
N VAL A 30 2.63 -4.57 7.29
CA VAL A 30 2.89 -3.72 6.12
C VAL A 30 4.32 -3.96 5.63
N ILE A 31 4.48 -4.29 4.35
CA ILE A 31 5.78 -4.40 3.69
C ILE A 31 5.91 -3.26 2.70
N CYS A 32 6.91 -2.40 2.90
CA CYS A 32 7.29 -1.36 1.95
C CYS A 32 8.55 -1.79 1.20
N LEU A 33 8.54 -1.78 -0.13
CA LEU A 33 9.64 -2.36 -0.91
C LEU A 33 10.88 -1.48 -1.01
N THR A 34 10.73 -0.17 -0.97
CA THR A 34 11.82 0.77 -1.26
C THR A 34 12.17 1.65 -0.06
N ASN A 35 13.30 2.35 -0.18
CA ASN A 35 13.73 3.42 0.72
C ASN A 35 14.05 3.01 2.16
N GLY A 36 14.34 1.73 2.42
CA GLY A 36 14.78 1.24 3.71
C GLY A 36 16.07 1.89 4.22
N ASN A 37 16.99 2.26 3.31
CA ASN A 37 18.24 2.95 3.65
C ASN A 37 18.13 4.49 3.56
N ASN A 38 16.98 5.02 3.13
CA ASN A 38 16.73 6.45 3.18
C ASN A 38 16.28 6.83 4.59
N GLU A 39 17.16 7.51 5.34
CA GLU A 39 16.93 7.82 6.76
C GLU A 39 15.62 8.57 7.01
N THR A 40 15.31 9.58 6.19
CA THR A 40 14.09 10.38 6.36
C THR A 40 12.85 9.56 6.03
N ARG A 41 12.82 8.93 4.86
CA ARG A 41 11.64 8.20 4.37
C ARG A 41 11.33 6.98 5.23
N SER A 42 12.35 6.21 5.60
CA SER A 42 12.20 5.06 6.50
C SER A 42 11.74 5.47 7.90
N SER A 43 12.27 6.58 8.46
CA SER A 43 11.86 7.09 9.77
C SER A 43 10.40 7.52 9.78
N GLU A 44 9.94 8.23 8.74
CA GLU A 44 8.53 8.62 8.62
C GLU A 44 7.61 7.40 8.50
N PHE A 45 7.97 6.41 7.68
CA PHE A 45 7.24 5.15 7.57
C PHE A 45 7.10 4.43 8.91
N LEU A 46 8.21 4.23 9.61
CA LEU A 46 8.22 3.55 10.90
C LEU A 46 7.37 4.29 11.95
N ARG A 47 7.35 5.63 11.91
CA ARG A 47 6.49 6.46 12.77
C ARG A 47 5.02 6.29 12.42
N ALA A 48 4.66 6.28 11.14
CA ALA A 48 3.30 6.06 10.67
C ALA A 48 2.79 4.67 11.09
N MET A 49 3.59 3.61 10.87
CA MET A 49 3.24 2.23 11.23
C MET A 49 3.06 2.04 12.73
N ARG A 50 3.92 2.68 13.53
CA ARG A 50 3.77 2.71 14.99
C ARG A 50 2.47 3.39 15.42
N ARG A 51 2.07 4.47 14.75
CA ARG A 51 0.84 5.23 15.07
C ARG A 51 -0.42 4.39 14.87
N VAL A 52 -0.50 3.61 13.80
CA VAL A 52 -1.64 2.73 13.52
C VAL A 52 -1.56 1.39 14.28
N GLY A 53 -0.38 1.06 14.82
CA GLY A 53 -0.12 -0.18 15.54
C GLY A 53 0.05 -1.38 14.60
N ALA A 54 0.59 -1.15 13.41
CA ALA A 54 0.90 -2.20 12.44
C ALA A 54 2.30 -2.77 12.67
N SER A 55 2.45 -4.08 12.47
CA SER A 55 3.77 -4.68 12.25
C SER A 55 4.27 -4.21 10.89
N CYS A 56 5.57 -3.99 10.71
CA CYS A 56 6.08 -3.57 9.41
C CYS A 56 7.48 -4.10 9.11
N GLU A 57 7.79 -4.16 7.81
CA GLU A 57 9.15 -4.23 7.29
C GLU A 57 9.28 -3.17 6.19
N ILE A 58 10.43 -2.54 6.12
CA ILE A 58 10.83 -1.68 5.02
C ILE A 58 12.08 -2.29 4.41
N TRP A 59 12.06 -2.48 3.10
CA TRP A 59 13.18 -3.02 2.33
C TRP A 59 13.83 -1.90 1.51
N ASP A 60 14.92 -2.21 0.82
CA ASP A 60 15.69 -1.21 0.07
C ASP A 60 15.88 -1.61 -1.40
N TYR A 61 14.79 -2.05 -2.04
CA TYR A 61 14.78 -2.17 -3.50
C TYR A 61 14.90 -0.77 -4.12
N LEU A 62 15.45 -0.73 -5.33
CA LEU A 62 15.74 0.52 -6.03
C LEU A 62 14.45 1.29 -6.34
N ASP A 63 14.35 2.51 -5.82
CA ASP A 63 13.28 3.46 -6.11
C ASP A 63 13.54 4.15 -7.46
N LYS A 64 12.55 4.08 -8.37
CA LYS A 64 12.58 4.70 -9.69
C LYS A 64 11.18 5.20 -10.07
N TYR A 65 11.11 6.47 -10.43
CA TYR A 65 9.90 7.06 -11.01
C TYR A 65 9.41 6.30 -12.26
N GLU A 66 10.33 6.00 -13.17
CA GLU A 66 10.12 5.08 -14.30
C GLU A 66 10.98 3.83 -14.14
N GLY A 67 10.36 2.73 -13.76
CA GLY A 67 11.05 1.46 -13.59
C GLY A 67 10.13 0.30 -13.25
N SER A 68 10.75 -0.87 -13.16
CA SER A 68 10.13 -2.09 -12.67
C SER A 68 10.98 -2.69 -11.56
N PHE A 69 10.34 -3.50 -10.73
CA PHE A 69 11.05 -4.39 -9.83
C PHE A 69 11.51 -5.65 -10.56
N ASP A 70 12.56 -6.29 -10.05
CA ASP A 70 12.87 -7.67 -10.42
C ASP A 70 11.75 -8.58 -9.88
N ALA A 71 10.94 -9.11 -10.80
CA ALA A 71 9.75 -9.90 -10.45
C ALA A 71 10.08 -11.26 -9.81
N GLU A 72 11.25 -11.81 -10.10
CA GLU A 72 11.69 -13.07 -9.49
C GLU A 72 12.20 -12.80 -8.07
N GLN A 73 13.05 -11.78 -7.90
CA GLN A 73 13.63 -11.44 -6.61
C GLN A 73 12.57 -10.98 -5.60
N VAL A 74 11.80 -9.94 -5.94
CA VAL A 74 10.78 -9.38 -5.04
C VAL A 74 9.76 -10.43 -4.67
N GLY A 75 9.33 -11.22 -5.64
CA GLY A 75 8.30 -12.20 -5.36
C GLY A 75 8.78 -13.42 -4.58
N LYS A 76 10.04 -13.85 -4.72
CA LYS A 76 10.65 -14.85 -3.82
C LYS A 76 10.71 -14.34 -2.38
N ASP A 77 11.03 -13.07 -2.17
CA ASP A 77 11.10 -12.49 -0.83
C ASP A 77 9.71 -12.30 -0.20
N LEU A 78 8.72 -11.85 -0.98
CA LEU A 78 7.33 -11.78 -0.52
C LEU A 78 6.78 -13.16 -0.18
N GLU A 79 7.09 -14.19 -0.98
CA GLU A 79 6.65 -15.56 -0.70
C GLU A 79 7.20 -16.09 0.62
N LYS A 80 8.44 -15.75 1.01
CA LYS A 80 8.99 -16.10 2.34
C LYS A 80 8.19 -15.47 3.48
N VAL A 81 7.61 -14.29 3.28
CA VAL A 81 6.76 -13.63 4.29
C VAL A 81 5.36 -14.26 4.30
N ILE A 82 4.77 -14.45 3.12
CA ILE A 82 3.43 -15.00 2.95
C ILE A 82 3.35 -16.44 3.47
N THR A 83 4.35 -17.28 3.23
CA THR A 83 4.33 -18.69 3.66
C THR A 83 4.53 -18.88 5.17
N LYS A 84 5.15 -17.91 5.86
CA LYS A 84 5.35 -17.94 7.32
C LYS A 84 4.07 -17.62 8.11
N HIS A 85 3.07 -17.02 7.46
CA HIS A 85 1.87 -16.53 8.14
C HIS A 85 0.62 -16.74 7.28
N ARG A 86 -0.46 -17.23 7.89
CA ARG A 86 -1.72 -17.38 7.17
C ARG A 86 -2.46 -16.03 7.10
N PHE A 87 -2.28 -15.31 5.99
CA PHE A 87 -3.03 -14.08 5.73
C PHE A 87 -4.39 -14.41 5.13
N HIS A 88 -5.47 -13.84 5.67
CA HIS A 88 -6.80 -13.94 5.05
C HIS A 88 -7.11 -12.76 4.12
N ARG A 89 -6.29 -11.70 4.16
CA ARG A 89 -6.34 -10.59 3.21
C ARG A 89 -4.93 -10.10 2.90
N ILE A 90 -4.59 -10.00 1.61
CA ILE A 90 -3.38 -9.33 1.12
C ILE A 90 -3.81 -8.15 0.25
N VAL A 91 -3.33 -6.95 0.57
CA VAL A 91 -3.65 -5.71 -0.15
C VAL A 91 -2.42 -5.18 -0.86
N THR A 92 -2.56 -4.72 -2.10
CA THR A 92 -1.49 -4.07 -2.87
C THR A 92 -2.06 -3.04 -3.85
N HIS A 93 -1.20 -2.41 -4.65
CA HIS A 93 -1.61 -1.57 -5.77
C HIS A 93 -2.48 -2.30 -6.80
N ASN A 94 -3.35 -1.56 -7.48
CA ASN A 94 -4.09 -2.06 -8.64
C ASN A 94 -3.21 -2.08 -9.90
N LEU A 95 -3.69 -2.77 -10.95
CA LEU A 95 -2.94 -2.94 -12.21
C LEU A 95 -2.74 -1.62 -12.98
N ARG A 96 -3.50 -0.56 -12.64
CA ARG A 96 -3.31 0.79 -13.21
C ARG A 96 -2.28 1.61 -12.43
N GLY A 97 -1.83 1.14 -11.26
CA GLY A 97 -0.92 1.85 -10.37
C GLY A 97 -1.51 3.14 -9.83
N GLU A 98 -2.81 3.14 -9.53
CA GLU A 98 -3.61 4.26 -9.02
C GLU A 98 -3.60 5.49 -9.94
N TYR A 99 -2.53 6.28 -9.89
CA TYR A 99 -2.28 7.43 -10.75
C TYR A 99 -1.32 7.14 -11.91
N GLY A 100 -0.97 5.87 -12.15
CA GLY A 100 -0.19 5.44 -13.30
C GLY A 100 1.27 5.10 -13.01
N HIS A 101 1.70 5.12 -11.75
CA HIS A 101 3.10 4.94 -11.37
C HIS A 101 3.64 3.58 -11.81
N SER A 102 4.83 3.58 -12.43
CA SER A 102 5.42 2.40 -13.06
C SER A 102 5.72 1.28 -12.05
N GLN A 103 6.31 1.62 -10.90
CA GLN A 103 6.61 0.65 -9.85
C GLN A 103 5.37 0.13 -9.12
N HIS A 104 4.26 0.89 -9.08
CA HIS A 104 2.99 0.40 -8.52
C HIS A 104 2.43 -0.70 -9.43
N LYS A 105 2.40 -0.45 -10.74
CA LYS A 105 2.01 -1.44 -11.75
C LYS A 105 2.91 -2.68 -11.70
N SER A 106 4.22 -2.48 -11.55
CA SER A 106 5.18 -3.58 -11.44
C SER A 106 4.91 -4.46 -10.23
N LEU A 107 4.74 -3.87 -9.03
CA LEU A 107 4.42 -4.61 -7.81
C LEU A 107 3.07 -5.31 -7.91
N SER A 108 2.05 -4.60 -8.42
CA SER A 108 0.73 -5.18 -8.66
C SER A 108 0.84 -6.44 -9.54
N LYS A 109 1.51 -6.34 -10.69
CA LYS A 109 1.71 -7.49 -11.58
C LYS A 109 2.41 -8.68 -10.89
N ILE A 110 3.46 -8.42 -10.10
CA ILE A 110 4.21 -9.46 -9.37
C ILE A 110 3.30 -10.29 -8.45
N LEU A 111 2.39 -9.63 -7.72
CA LEU A 111 1.48 -10.30 -6.80
C LEU A 111 0.30 -10.97 -7.53
N HIS A 112 -0.18 -10.39 -8.62
CA HIS A 112 -1.26 -10.97 -9.42
C HIS A 112 -0.82 -12.26 -10.13
N ASP A 113 0.38 -12.26 -10.72
CA ASP A 113 0.93 -13.41 -11.44
C ASP A 113 1.21 -14.61 -10.51
N ARG A 114 1.15 -14.42 -9.18
CA ARG A 114 1.36 -15.46 -8.16
C ARG A 114 0.08 -16.18 -7.73
N GLY A 115 -1.08 -15.81 -8.28
CA GLY A 115 -2.33 -16.54 -8.01
C GLY A 115 -2.79 -16.47 -6.56
N ILE A 116 -2.51 -15.37 -5.86
CA ILE A 116 -2.95 -15.16 -4.47
C ILE A 116 -4.48 -15.10 -4.44
N GLU A 117 -5.12 -16.08 -3.81
CA GLU A 117 -6.59 -16.23 -3.83
C GLU A 117 -7.34 -15.06 -3.16
N ASN A 118 -6.74 -14.51 -2.12
CA ASN A 118 -7.30 -13.48 -1.24
C ASN A 118 -6.63 -12.11 -1.46
N LEU A 119 -6.36 -11.80 -2.72
CA LEU A 119 -5.76 -10.54 -3.14
C LEU A 119 -6.82 -9.43 -3.28
N TYR A 120 -6.51 -8.30 -2.68
CA TYR A 120 -7.27 -7.07 -2.71
C TYR A 120 -6.38 -5.95 -3.25
N VAL A 121 -6.99 -4.94 -3.82
CA VAL A 121 -6.27 -3.81 -4.41
C VAL A 121 -6.83 -2.48 -3.92
N PHE A 122 -5.96 -1.47 -3.90
CA PHE A 122 -6.38 -0.08 -3.71
C PHE A 122 -7.25 0.40 -4.87
N ASP A 123 -8.26 1.20 -4.57
CA ASP A 123 -9.19 1.75 -5.54
C ASP A 123 -9.82 3.05 -5.02
N LYS A 124 -10.66 3.69 -5.85
CA LYS A 124 -11.47 4.85 -5.46
C LYS A 124 -12.96 4.50 -5.43
N SER A 125 -13.64 4.98 -4.41
CA SER A 125 -15.10 5.00 -4.37
C SER A 125 -15.65 6.32 -4.93
N ASN A 126 -16.98 6.41 -5.04
CA ASN A 126 -17.67 7.67 -5.38
C ASN A 126 -17.97 8.52 -4.13
N ASP A 127 -17.76 7.96 -2.93
CA ASP A 127 -18.12 8.56 -1.66
C ASP A 127 -16.87 8.98 -0.89
N ILE A 128 -16.92 10.14 -0.24
CA ILE A 128 -15.82 10.59 0.62
C ILE A 128 -15.83 9.75 1.90
N LEU A 129 -14.64 9.41 2.41
CA LEU A 129 -14.47 8.79 3.72
C LEU A 129 -15.24 9.57 4.81
N PRO A 130 -15.92 8.88 5.75
CA PRO A 130 -16.60 9.55 6.86
C PRO A 130 -15.67 10.52 7.60
N PHE A 131 -16.15 11.72 7.92
CA PHE A 131 -15.31 12.81 8.44
C PHE A 131 -14.39 12.44 9.62
N PRO A 132 -14.84 11.70 10.66
CA PRO A 132 -13.94 11.30 11.74
C PRO A 132 -12.75 10.46 11.26
N LEU A 133 -13.01 9.54 10.32
CA LEU A 133 -11.99 8.67 9.74
C LEU A 133 -11.05 9.45 8.81
N LEU A 134 -11.60 10.34 7.98
CA LEU A 134 -10.79 11.21 7.12
C LEU A 134 -9.87 12.11 7.96
N ARG A 135 -10.37 12.70 9.04
CA ARG A 135 -9.56 13.51 9.95
C ARG A 135 -8.39 12.71 10.51
N ASP A 136 -8.64 11.51 11.02
CA ASP A 136 -7.59 10.66 11.59
C ASP A 136 -6.58 10.21 10.51
N LYS A 137 -7.05 9.99 9.27
CA LYS A 137 -6.21 9.72 8.10
C LYS A 137 -5.31 10.91 7.74
N LEU A 138 -5.83 12.13 7.74
CA LEU A 138 -5.02 13.33 7.49
C LEU A 138 -3.95 13.54 8.57
N ILE A 139 -4.23 13.19 9.83
CA ILE A 139 -3.26 13.21 10.93
C ILE A 139 -2.19 12.10 10.77
N LEU A 140 -2.56 10.94 10.22
CA LEU A 140 -1.59 9.91 9.87
C LEU A 140 -0.66 10.40 8.75
N LEU A 141 -1.24 10.97 7.69
CA LEU A 141 -0.51 11.49 6.53
C LEU A 141 0.44 12.64 6.91
N SER A 142 0.10 13.44 7.94
CA SER A 142 0.98 14.52 8.41
C SER A 142 2.31 14.04 9.01
N VAL A 143 2.50 12.73 9.20
CA VAL A 143 3.78 12.13 9.61
C VAL A 143 4.81 12.21 8.47
N TYR A 144 4.37 12.15 7.22
CA TYR A 144 5.19 12.18 6.01
C TYR A 144 5.50 13.61 5.57
N GLN A 145 6.18 14.36 6.44
CA GLN A 145 6.48 15.77 6.21
C GLN A 145 7.30 15.99 4.93
N SER A 146 8.21 15.06 4.62
CA SER A 146 9.04 15.12 3.42
C SER A 146 8.27 14.95 2.11
N GLN A 147 7.00 14.49 2.14
CA GLN A 147 6.19 14.21 0.95
C GLN A 147 4.84 14.91 0.95
N MET A 148 4.71 16.00 1.70
CA MET A 148 3.46 16.75 1.71
C MET A 148 3.02 17.16 0.29
N TYR A 149 3.97 17.46 -0.60
CA TYR A 149 3.69 17.78 -2.00
C TYR A 149 3.03 16.61 -2.77
N VAL A 150 3.45 15.37 -2.52
CA VAL A 150 2.83 14.18 -3.14
C VAL A 150 1.43 13.97 -2.57
N ILE A 151 1.30 14.09 -1.25
CA ILE A 151 0.03 13.91 -0.53
C ILE A 151 -1.00 14.92 -1.02
N GLU A 152 -0.63 16.18 -1.20
CA GLU A 152 -1.51 17.22 -1.74
C GLU A 152 -2.00 16.89 -3.16
N GLN A 153 -1.11 16.41 -4.03
CA GLN A 153 -1.46 16.00 -5.40
C GLN A 153 -2.39 14.80 -5.44
N LEU A 154 -2.25 13.88 -4.47
CA LEU A 154 -3.01 12.64 -4.39
C LEU A 154 -4.26 12.73 -3.49
N MET A 155 -4.67 13.95 -3.10
CA MET A 155 -5.88 14.17 -2.31
C MET A 155 -7.15 13.45 -2.82
N PRO A 156 -7.41 13.32 -4.14
CA PRO A 156 -8.52 12.52 -4.63
C PRO A 156 -8.45 11.04 -4.21
N TYR A 157 -7.27 10.42 -4.14
CA TYR A 157 -7.14 9.04 -3.65
C TYR A 157 -7.29 8.96 -2.13
N ILE A 158 -6.92 10.03 -1.43
CA ILE A 158 -7.04 10.10 0.02
C ILE A 158 -8.50 10.20 0.46
N LEU A 159 -9.27 11.09 -0.19
CA LEU A 159 -10.68 11.34 0.13
C LEU A 159 -11.58 10.16 -0.19
N TYR A 160 -11.34 9.52 -1.33
CA TYR A 160 -12.21 8.50 -1.89
C TYR A 160 -11.65 7.09 -1.72
N GLU A 161 -10.75 6.86 -0.74
CA GLU A 161 -10.09 5.58 -0.50
C GLU A 161 -11.09 4.41 -0.48
N ARG A 162 -10.77 3.37 -1.24
CA ARG A 162 -11.45 2.08 -1.19
C ARG A 162 -10.43 0.95 -1.34
N ILE A 163 -10.72 -0.20 -0.75
CA ILE A 163 -10.03 -1.46 -1.02
C ILE A 163 -11.07 -2.46 -1.50
N VAL A 164 -10.82 -3.11 -2.63
CA VAL A 164 -11.74 -4.08 -3.25
C VAL A 164 -11.04 -5.41 -3.54
N PRO A 165 -11.76 -6.54 -3.56
CA PRO A 165 -11.21 -7.78 -4.10
C PRO A 165 -10.71 -7.55 -5.53
N PHE A 166 -9.56 -8.11 -5.88
CA PHE A 166 -8.98 -7.96 -7.23
C PHE A 166 -9.99 -8.34 -8.34
N LYS A 167 -10.77 -9.41 -8.13
CA LYS A 167 -11.77 -9.90 -9.09
C LYS A 167 -12.88 -8.88 -9.42
N GLU A 168 -13.16 -7.96 -8.50
CA GLU A 168 -14.15 -6.89 -8.71
C GLU A 168 -13.54 -5.69 -9.45
N SER A 169 -12.24 -5.44 -9.29
CA SER A 169 -11.53 -4.35 -9.96
C SER A 169 -11.46 -4.53 -11.49
N THR A 170 -11.43 -5.77 -11.98
CA THR A 170 -11.41 -6.08 -13.43
C THR A 170 -12.76 -5.90 -14.13
N LEU A 171 -13.87 -5.79 -13.38
CA LEU A 171 -15.21 -5.61 -13.95
C LEU A 171 -15.52 -4.13 -14.27
N LEU A 172 -14.76 -3.19 -13.70
CA LEU A 172 -14.87 -1.76 -13.96
C LEU A 172 -13.95 -1.28 -15.11
N SER A 173 -13.22 -2.20 -15.75
CA SER A 173 -12.27 -1.90 -16.83
C SER A 173 -12.79 -2.23 -18.24
N SER A 174 -14.10 -2.49 -18.38
CA SER A 174 -14.75 -2.77 -19.66
C SER A 174 -15.68 -1.65 -20.17
N GLU A 175 -15.54 -0.44 -19.65
CA GLU A 175 -16.21 0.78 -20.17
C GLU A 175 -15.19 1.83 -20.62
#